data_AF-A0A845REK1-F1
#
_entry.id   AF-A0A845REK1-F1
#
_cell.length_a   1.000
_cell.length_b   1.000
_cell.length_c   1.000
_cell.angle_alpha   90.00
_cell.angle_beta   90.00
_cell.angle_gamma   90.00
#
_symmetry.space_group_name_H-M   'P 1'
#
loop_
_entity.id
_entity.type
_entity.pdbx_description
1 polymer ?
#
loop_
_entity_poly.entity_id
_entity_poly.type
_entity_poly.pdbx_seq_one_letter_code
_entity_poly.pdbx_strand_id
1 'polypeptide(L)'
;MRSEALREMSQNPLRSGAASAGYRMFRELLRYKLERQGKQLILLDRYTPTTRTCSVCGQLQGGVDYGARTWTCPRCGTTHDREVNAARNIKAQGLAQLAACA
;
A
#
# COMPACT_ATOMS: atom_id res chain seq x y z
N MET A 1 0.66 32.09 -11.04
CA MET A 1 2.11 31.80 -10.97
C MET A 1 2.53 30.71 -9.97
N ARG A 2 2.36 30.82 -8.64
CA ARG A 2 2.74 29.69 -7.73
C ARG A 2 1.79 28.49 -7.80
N SER A 3 0.49 28.71 -7.96
CA SER A 3 -0.53 27.65 -7.97
C SER A 3 -0.51 26.78 -9.23
N GLU A 4 -0.25 27.39 -10.40
CA GLU A 4 -0.12 26.66 -11.67
C GLU A 4 1.14 25.81 -11.71
N ALA A 5 2.29 26.35 -11.29
CA ALA A 5 3.53 25.58 -11.18
C ALA A 5 3.37 24.37 -10.24
N LEU A 6 2.67 24.54 -9.11
CA LEU A 6 2.37 23.43 -8.19
C LEU A 6 1.44 22.38 -8.81
N ARG A 7 0.43 22.81 -9.59
CA ARG A 7 -0.47 21.90 -10.32
C ARG A 7 0.29 21.11 -11.39
N GLU A 8 1.15 21.77 -12.15
CA GLU A 8 1.94 21.17 -13.23
C GLU A 8 2.96 20.16 -12.67
N MET A 9 3.60 20.47 -11.54
CA MET A 9 4.46 19.55 -10.79
C MET A 9 3.70 18.33 -10.25
N SER A 10 2.43 18.48 -9.89
CA SER A 10 1.55 17.38 -9.45
C SER A 10 1.04 16.52 -10.62
N GLN A 11 0.86 17.11 -11.80
CA GLN A 11 0.25 16.45 -12.96
C GLN A 11 1.25 15.67 -13.81
N ASN A 12 2.57 15.90 -13.64
CA ASN A 12 3.59 15.24 -14.45
C ASN A 12 4.54 14.34 -13.62
N PRO A 13 4.11 13.12 -13.23
CA PRO A 13 4.93 12.18 -12.46
C PRO A 13 6.16 11.65 -13.21
N LEU A 14 6.34 12.01 -14.49
CA LEU A 14 7.47 11.63 -15.33
C LEU A 14 8.78 12.37 -14.98
N ARG A 15 8.72 13.44 -14.17
CA ARG A 15 9.92 13.95 -13.45
C ARG A 15 10.08 13.10 -12.18
N SER A 16 10.70 11.93 -12.37
CA SER A 16 10.87 10.74 -11.51
C SER A 16 11.21 10.92 -10.01
N GLY A 17 11.36 12.14 -9.50
CA GLY A 17 11.70 12.44 -8.11
C GLY A 17 10.58 13.08 -7.27
N ALA A 18 9.60 13.76 -7.88
CA ALA A 18 8.68 14.61 -7.11
C ALA A 18 7.64 13.78 -6.32
N ALA A 19 6.99 12.82 -6.97
CA ALA A 19 6.03 11.94 -6.31
C ALA A 19 6.71 11.04 -5.26
N SER A 20 7.88 10.49 -5.59
CA SER A 20 8.67 9.67 -4.67
C SER A 20 9.19 10.47 -3.47
N ALA A 21 9.58 11.73 -3.66
CA ALA A 21 9.92 12.65 -2.57
C ALA A 21 8.71 12.95 -1.68
N GLY A 22 7.52 13.11 -2.26
CA GLY A 22 6.27 13.31 -1.52
C GLY A 22 5.95 12.13 -0.60
N TYR A 23 5.98 10.89 -1.12
CA TYR A 23 5.76 9.69 -0.31
C TYR A 23 6.82 9.47 0.78
N ARG A 24 8.08 9.84 0.51
CA ARG A 24 9.13 9.83 1.54
C ARG A 24 8.82 10.80 2.66
N MET A 25 8.48 12.05 2.33
CA MET A 25 8.15 13.07 3.34
C MET A 25 6.91 12.67 4.15
N PHE A 26 5.88 12.13 3.50
CA PHE A 26 4.69 11.63 4.19
C PHE A 26 5.04 10.56 5.23
N ARG A 27 5.92 9.60 4.88
CA ARG A 27 6.39 8.57 5.82
C ARG A 27 7.17 9.15 6.99
N GLU A 28 8.04 10.12 6.75
CA GLU A 28 8.79 10.79 7.82
C GLU A 28 7.87 11.54 8.80
N LEU A 29 6.91 12.29 8.28
CA LEU A 29 5.94 12.99 9.12
C LEU A 29 5.05 12.03 9.92
N LEU A 30 4.66 10.90 9.32
CA LEU A 30 3.91 9.86 10.00
C LEU A 30 4.73 9.21 11.12
N ARG A 31 5.99 8.85 10.84
CA ARG A 31 6.94 8.32 11.82
C ARG A 31 7.09 9.26 13.01
N TYR A 32 7.43 10.52 12.74
CA TYR A 32 7.57 11.56 13.77
C TYR A 32 6.32 11.70 14.65
N LYS A 33 5.13 11.72 14.05
CA LYS A 33 3.87 11.85 14.81
C LYS A 33 3.56 10.62 15.66
N LEU A 34 3.87 9.42 15.16
CA LEU A 34 3.65 8.17 15.90
C LEU A 34 4.64 8.04 17.06
N GLU A 35 5.92 8.35 16.85
CA GLU A 35 6.95 8.37 17.90
C GLU A 35 6.55 9.31 19.04
N ARG A 36 6.03 10.51 18.73
CA ARG A 36 5.51 11.45 19.73
C ARG A 36 4.36 10.88 20.57
N GLN A 37 3.61 9.92 20.04
CA GLN A 37 2.52 9.23 20.74
C GLN A 37 2.96 7.90 21.37
N GLY A 38 4.25 7.54 21.33
CA GLY A 38 4.74 6.25 21.79
C GLY A 38 4.26 5.06 20.95
N LYS A 39 3.90 5.29 19.68
CA LYS A 39 3.44 4.26 18.73
C LYS A 39 4.54 3.90 17.75
N GLN A 40 4.54 2.64 17.30
CA GLN A 40 5.48 2.15 16.29
C GLN A 40 4.90 2.29 14.86
N LEU A 41 5.77 2.64 13.90
CA LEU A 41 5.49 2.54 12.48
C LEU A 41 6.13 1.26 11.91
N ILE A 42 5.31 0.35 11.39
CA ILE A 42 5.78 -0.89 10.76
C ILE A 42 5.70 -0.72 9.24
N LEU A 43 6.83 -0.93 8.57
CA LEU A 43 6.92 -0.83 7.11
C LEU A 43 6.95 -2.24 6.51
N LEU A 44 6.05 -2.49 5.56
CA LEU A 44 6.08 -3.70 4.75
C LEU A 44 7.03 -3.55 3.57
N ASP A 45 7.56 -4.67 3.09
CA ASP A 45 8.34 -4.69 1.86
C ASP A 45 7.48 -4.28 0.66
N ARG A 46 8.05 -3.44 -0.21
CA ARG A 46 7.37 -2.88 -1.38
C ARG A 46 6.95 -3.93 -2.41
N TYR A 47 7.59 -5.10 -2.43
CA TYR A 47 7.30 -6.18 -3.36
C TYR A 47 6.33 -7.21 -2.79
N THR A 48 5.85 -7.01 -1.57
CA THR A 48 4.81 -7.85 -0.97
C THR A 48 3.55 -7.82 -1.85
N PRO A 49 3.06 -8.98 -2.34
CA PRO A 49 1.97 -9.05 -3.31
C PRO A 49 0.58 -8.84 -2.67
N THR A 50 0.36 -7.72 -1.99
CA THR A 50 -0.86 -7.47 -1.19
C THR A 50 -2.13 -7.39 -2.03
N THR A 51 -2.06 -6.90 -3.27
CA THR A 51 -3.22 -6.80 -4.16
C THR A 51 -3.61 -8.12 -4.83
N ARG A 52 -2.66 -9.07 -4.92
CA ARG A 52 -2.81 -10.35 -5.64
C ARG A 52 -2.97 -11.55 -4.72
N THR A 53 -2.70 -11.39 -3.43
CA THR A 53 -2.96 -12.42 -2.42
C THR A 53 -4.42 -12.37 -2.00
N CYS A 54 -5.11 -13.51 -2.00
CA CYS A 54 -6.46 -13.61 -1.45
C CYS A 54 -6.41 -13.44 0.08
N SER A 55 -7.08 -12.41 0.61
CA SER A 55 -7.14 -12.17 2.06
C SER A 55 -7.93 -13.22 2.84
N VAL A 56 -8.69 -14.10 2.17
CA VAL A 56 -9.48 -15.16 2.80
C VAL A 56 -8.70 -16.47 2.88
N CYS A 57 -8.08 -16.90 1.77
CA CYS A 57 -7.46 -18.23 1.69
C CYS A 57 -5.94 -18.21 1.48
N GLY A 58 -5.32 -17.03 1.38
CA GLY A 58 -3.88 -16.85 1.20
C GLY A 58 -3.35 -17.16 -0.20
N GLN A 59 -4.21 -17.58 -1.15
CA GLN A 59 -3.76 -17.92 -2.50
C GLN A 59 -3.19 -16.70 -3.21
N LEU A 60 -1.98 -16.83 -3.74
CA LEU A 60 -1.42 -15.86 -4.67
C LEU A 60 -2.02 -16.06 -6.07
N GLN A 61 -2.59 -15.01 -6.62
CA GLN A 61 -3.10 -15.00 -7.98
C GLN A 61 -1.95 -14.75 -8.97
N GLY A 62 -1.82 -15.63 -9.97
CA GLY A 62 -0.73 -15.57 -10.96
C GLY A 62 -0.80 -14.36 -11.89
N GLY A 63 -2.01 -13.98 -12.31
CA GLY A 63 -2.27 -12.82 -13.17
C GLY A 63 -3.42 -11.98 -12.62
N VAL A 64 -3.25 -10.66 -12.65
CA VAL A 64 -4.27 -9.69 -12.23
C VAL A 64 -4.35 -8.60 -13.29
N ASP A 65 -5.57 -8.28 -13.70
CA ASP A 65 -5.83 -7.08 -14.49
C ASP A 65 -5.75 -5.87 -13.56
N TYR A 66 -4.69 -5.05 -13.73
CA TYR A 66 -4.49 -3.84 -12.93
C TYR A 66 -5.51 -2.72 -13.26
N GLY A 67 -6.29 -2.85 -14.32
CA GLY A 67 -7.45 -1.99 -14.60
C GLY A 67 -8.70 -2.41 -13.84
N ALA A 68 -8.81 -3.69 -13.47
CA ALA A 68 -9.99 -4.23 -12.81
C ALA A 68 -10.03 -3.85 -11.32
N ARG A 69 -11.18 -3.29 -10.91
CA ARG A 69 -11.46 -2.96 -9.50
C ARG A 69 -11.75 -4.20 -8.66
N THR A 70 -12.31 -5.23 -9.28
CA THR A 70 -12.71 -6.46 -8.59
C THR A 70 -12.13 -7.69 -9.28
N TRP A 71 -11.92 -8.75 -8.51
CA TRP A 71 -11.50 -10.06 -9.02
C TRP A 71 -12.04 -11.17 -8.12
N THR A 72 -12.24 -12.35 -8.69
CA THR A 72 -12.69 -13.53 -7.95
C THR A 72 -11.54 -14.49 -7.75
N CYS A 73 -11.34 -14.93 -6.51
CA CYS A 73 -10.28 -15.87 -6.18
C CYS A 73 -10.55 -17.23 -6.83
N PRO A 74 -9.62 -17.77 -7.65
CA PRO A 74 -9.82 -19.05 -8.31
C PRO A 74 -9.82 -20.24 -7.35
N ARG A 75 -9.29 -20.07 -6.13
CA ARG A 75 -9.20 -21.14 -5.12
C ARG A 75 -10.43 -21.22 -4.23
N CYS A 76 -10.89 -20.10 -3.67
CA CYS A 76 -12.00 -20.09 -2.70
C CYS A 76 -13.28 -19.43 -3.22
N GLY A 77 -13.28 -18.93 -4.46
CA GLY A 77 -14.46 -18.30 -5.08
C GLY A 77 -14.84 -16.94 -4.51
N THR A 78 -14.09 -16.39 -3.54
CA THR A 78 -14.39 -15.08 -2.96
C THR A 78 -14.13 -13.97 -3.96
N THR A 79 -15.11 -13.09 -4.16
CA THR A 79 -14.93 -11.85 -4.92
C THR A 79 -14.37 -10.76 -4.02
N HIS A 80 -13.32 -10.09 -4.50
CA HIS A 80 -12.60 -9.04 -3.80
C HIS A 80 -12.74 -7.71 -4.52
N ASP A 81 -12.94 -6.62 -3.78
CA ASP A 81 -12.48 -5.29 -4.19
C ASP A 81 -10.97 -5.23 -3.94
N ARG A 82 -10.20 -4.84 -4.96
CA ARG A 82 -8.74 -4.94 -4.95
C ARG A 82 -8.10 -4.12 -3.83
N GLU A 83 -8.58 -2.90 -3.61
CA GLU A 83 -8.01 -1.98 -2.62
C GLU A 83 -8.38 -2.43 -1.20
N VAL A 84 -9.62 -2.88 -1.00
CA VAL A 84 -10.06 -3.45 0.28
C VAL A 84 -9.28 -4.73 0.62
N ASN A 85 -9.06 -5.59 -0.37
CA ASN A 85 -8.26 -6.81 -0.20
C ASN A 85 -6.80 -6.49 0.13
N ALA A 86 -6.20 -5.53 -0.57
CA ALA A 86 -4.84 -5.08 -0.27
C ALA A 86 -4.72 -4.53 1.15
N ALA A 87 -5.67 -3.72 1.61
CA ALA A 87 -5.69 -3.19 2.97
C ALA A 87 -5.76 -4.30 4.03
N ARG A 88 -6.59 -5.34 3.80
CA ARG A 88 -6.68 -6.51 4.68
C ARG A 88 -5.34 -7.25 4.76
N ASN A 89 -4.69 -7.47 3.62
CA ASN A 89 -3.40 -8.13 3.56
C ASN A 89 -2.28 -7.31 4.23
N ILE A 90 -2.26 -5.99 4.02
CA ILE A 90 -1.30 -5.07 4.67
C ILE A 90 -1.47 -5.15 6.20
N LYS A 91 -2.71 -5.11 6.71
CA LYS A 91 -2.97 -5.25 8.14
C LYS A 91 -2.48 -6.60 8.67
N ALA A 92 -2.81 -7.69 8.00
CA ALA A 92 -2.42 -9.03 8.42
C ALA A 92 -0.89 -9.19 8.49
N GLN A 93 -0.18 -8.72 7.47
CA GLN A 93 1.29 -8.75 7.43
C GLN A 93 1.91 -7.85 8.51
N GLY A 94 1.36 -6.65 8.73
CA GLY A 94 1.85 -5.76 9.78
C GLY A 94 1.69 -6.36 11.18
N LEU A 95 0.57 -7.03 11.45
CA LEU A 95 0.35 -7.75 12.70
C LEU A 95 1.30 -8.95 12.84
N ALA A 96 1.55 -9.69 11.77
CA ALA A 96 2.51 -10.80 11.78
C ALA A 96 3.94 -10.32 12.08
N GLN A 97 4.37 -9.20 11.48
CA GLN A 97 5.67 -8.60 11.78
C GLN A 97 5.76 -8.10 13.22
N LEU A 98 4.70 -7.45 13.74
CA LEU A 98 4.65 -7.01 15.12
C LEU A 98 4.80 -8.18 16.09
N ALA A 99 4.09 -9.28 15.84
CA ALA A 99 4.14 -10.48 16.67
C ALA A 99 5.51 -11.19 16.60
N ALA A 100 6.23 -11.10 15.48
CA ALA A 100 7.55 -11.70 15.34
C ALA A 100 8.68 -10.90 16.03
N CYS A 101 8.44 -9.62 16.34
CA CYS A 101 9.38 -8.75 17.05
C CYS A 101 9.11 -8.64 18.56
N ALA A 102 8.04 -9.26 19.06
CA ALA A 102 7.68 -9.33 20.47
C ALA A 102 8.28 -10.58 21.13
#